data_AF-A0A151R6K6-F1
#
_entry.id   AF-A0A151R6K6-F1
#
_cell.length_a   1.000
_cell.length_b   1.000
_cell.length_c   1.000
_cell.angle_alpha   90.00
_cell.angle_beta   90.00
_cell.angle_gamma   90.00
#
_symmetry.space_group_name_H-M   'P 1'
#
loop_
_entity.id
_entity.type
_entity.pdbx_description
1 polymer ?
#
loop_
_entity_poly.entity_id
_entity_poly.type
_entity_poly.pdbx_seq_one_letter_code
_entity_poly.pdbx_strand_id
1 'polypeptide(L)'
;MAAIVGHRVFSTATRFNSTGREPRWRGSGATSVRCADVSTATSENRRVTVSNRNDSLEICRVLNGMWQTSGGWGRIDRDDAVEAMLRYADAGLSTFDMADHCKFSL
;
A
#
# COMPACT_ATOMS: atom_id res chain seq x y z
N MET A 1 -34.88 3.01 -18.95
CA MET A 1 -35.13 2.35 -17.65
C MET A 1 -33.77 2.09 -17.02
N ALA A 2 -33.36 2.87 -16.02
CA ALA A 2 -32.05 2.76 -15.38
C ALA A 2 -32.18 2.00 -14.06
N ALA A 3 -31.49 0.88 -13.92
CA ALA A 3 -31.41 0.12 -12.68
C ALA A 3 -30.24 0.64 -11.84
N ILE A 4 -30.55 1.17 -10.65
CA ILE A 4 -29.54 1.56 -9.65
C ILE A 4 -29.19 0.30 -8.86
N VAL A 5 -28.05 -0.32 -9.17
CA VAL A 5 -27.48 -1.40 -8.35
C VAL A 5 -26.52 -0.76 -7.36
N GLY A 6 -26.97 -0.59 -6.12
CA GLY A 6 -26.13 -0.14 -5.02
C GLY A 6 -25.13 -1.23 -4.65
N HIS A 7 -23.86 -1.01 -4.93
CA HIS A 7 -22.78 -1.86 -4.43
C HIS A 7 -22.59 -1.59 -2.93
N ARG A 8 -23.11 -2.49 -2.10
CA ARG A 8 -22.81 -2.55 -0.67
C ARG A 8 -21.34 -2.91 -0.50
N VAL A 9 -20.50 -1.92 -0.22
CA VAL A 9 -19.12 -2.15 0.22
C VAL A 9 -19.19 -2.80 1.60
N PHE A 10 -19.03 -4.12 1.64
CA PHE A 10 -18.80 -4.83 2.89
C PHE A 10 -17.41 -4.48 3.40
N SER A 11 -17.32 -3.57 4.36
CA SER A 11 -16.12 -3.37 5.17
C SER A 11 -15.95 -4.60 6.08
N THR A 12 -15.27 -5.63 5.59
CA THR A 12 -14.75 -6.70 6.45
C THR A 12 -13.62 -6.11 7.29
N ALA A 13 -13.98 -5.51 8.42
CA ALA A 13 -13.03 -5.17 9.46
C ALA A 13 -12.52 -6.48 10.07
N THR A 14 -11.37 -6.96 9.61
CA THR A 14 -10.66 -8.07 10.24
C THR A 14 -10.24 -7.62 11.64
N ARG A 15 -11.02 -7.99 12.67
CA ARG A 15 -10.61 -7.86 14.07
C ARG A 15 -9.39 -8.76 14.30
N PHE A 16 -8.20 -8.17 14.40
CA PHE A 16 -7.03 -8.84 14.95
C PHE A 16 -7.29 -9.11 16.43
N ASN A 17 -7.60 -10.36 16.79
CA ASN A 17 -7.68 -10.79 18.17
C ASN A 17 -6.28 -11.22 18.62
N SER A 18 -5.46 -10.28 19.11
CA SER A 18 -4.16 -10.60 19.71
C SER A 18 -4.35 -11.04 21.17
N THR A 19 -4.40 -12.35 21.40
CA THR A 19 -4.13 -12.88 22.74
C THR A 19 -2.64 -12.68 23.03
N GLY A 20 -2.34 -11.66 23.84
CA GLY A 20 -0.99 -11.17 24.09
C GLY A 20 -0.04 -12.21 24.69
N ARG A 21 1.14 -12.30 24.09
CA ARG A 21 2.39 -12.61 24.80
C ARG A 21 3.31 -11.42 24.60
N GLU A 22 3.47 -10.63 25.64
CA GLU A 22 4.35 -9.47 25.72
C GLU A 22 5.83 -9.89 25.56
N PRO A 23 6.57 -9.45 24.53
CA PRO A 23 8.01 -9.44 24.58
C PRO A 23 8.44 -8.17 25.33
N ARG A 24 9.09 -8.34 26.50
CA ARG A 24 9.71 -7.25 27.25
C ARG A 24 10.88 -6.66 26.46
N TRP A 25 10.62 -5.67 25.62
CA TRP A 25 11.64 -4.78 25.07
C TRP A 25 11.93 -3.70 26.11
N ARG A 26 13.04 -3.83 26.85
CA ARG A 26 13.56 -2.74 27.69
C ARG A 26 14.36 -1.78 26.83
N GLY A 27 13.95 -0.52 26.85
CA GLY A 27 14.84 0.64 26.69
C GLY A 27 15.00 1.19 25.28
N SER A 28 14.21 2.22 24.96
CA SER A 28 14.66 3.58 24.60
C SER A 28 13.61 4.27 23.74
N GLY A 29 12.98 5.32 24.29
CA GLY A 29 12.16 6.30 23.56
C GLY A 29 11.09 5.70 22.63
N ALA A 30 9.99 5.20 23.20
CA ALA A 30 8.85 4.76 22.39
C ALA A 30 8.22 5.98 21.69
N THR A 31 8.65 6.26 20.45
CA THR A 31 7.88 7.10 19.54
C THR A 31 6.59 6.34 19.28
N SER A 32 5.54 6.69 20.03
CA SER A 32 4.20 6.14 19.84
C SER A 32 3.75 6.52 18.42
N VAL A 33 3.93 5.61 17.46
CA VAL A 33 3.33 5.75 16.13
C VAL A 33 1.82 5.68 16.33
N ARG A 34 1.16 6.85 16.36
CA ARG A 34 -0.30 6.92 16.35
C ARG A 34 -0.77 6.58 14.95
N CYS A 35 -1.33 5.39 14.77
CA CYS A 35 -2.09 5.07 13.57
C CYS A 35 -3.31 5.99 13.52
N ALA A 36 -3.34 6.93 12.56
CA ALA A 36 -4.49 7.80 12.37
C ALA A 36 -5.67 6.99 11.80
N ASP A 37 -6.88 7.27 12.29
CA ASP A 37 -8.11 6.67 11.78
C ASP A 37 -8.33 7.12 10.32
N VAL A 38 -8.58 6.16 9.44
CA VAL A 38 -8.73 6.39 7.98
C VAL A 38 -9.84 7.39 7.65
N SER A 39 -10.81 7.56 8.55
CA SER A 39 -11.96 8.46 8.40
C SER A 39 -11.58 9.94 8.51
N THR A 40 -10.39 10.25 9.03
CA THR A 40 -9.86 11.63 9.18
C THR A 40 -8.80 12.01 8.14
N ALA A 41 -8.40 11.06 7.29
CA ALA A 41 -7.43 11.33 6.22
C ALA A 41 -8.13 11.99 5.03
N THR A 42 -8.07 13.32 4.94
CA THR A 42 -8.39 14.03 3.69
C THR A 42 -7.42 13.58 2.58
N SER A 43 -7.90 13.51 1.33
CA SER A 43 -7.13 13.10 0.14
C SER A 43 -5.76 13.80 0.06
N GLU A 44 -5.71 15.06 0.50
CA GLU A 44 -4.53 15.94 0.50
C GLU A 44 -3.38 15.42 1.38
N ASN A 45 -3.65 14.71 2.48
CA ASN A 45 -2.61 14.21 3.38
C ASN A 45 -2.01 12.87 2.94
N ARG A 46 -2.45 12.30 1.81
CA ARG A 46 -1.93 11.02 1.28
C ARG A 46 -0.85 11.17 0.23
N ARG A 47 -0.63 12.39 -0.26
CA ARG A 47 0.36 12.71 -1.28
C ARG A 47 1.48 13.60 -0.72
N VAL A 48 2.61 13.59 -1.40
CA VAL A 48 3.76 14.44 -1.08
C VAL A 48 4.49 14.78 -2.38
N THR A 49 4.89 16.04 -2.53
CA THR A 49 5.76 16.45 -3.63
C THR A 49 7.21 16.21 -3.22
N VAL A 50 7.90 15.38 -3.98
CA VAL A 50 9.35 15.21 -3.91
C VAL A 50 9.98 16.08 -4.99
N SER A 51 11.11 16.72 -4.69
CA SER A 51 11.82 17.59 -5.63
C SER A 51 13.27 17.17 -5.78
N ASN A 52 13.79 17.21 -7.00
CA ASN A 52 15.19 17.00 -7.29
C ASN A 52 15.67 18.07 -8.27
N ARG A 53 16.53 18.99 -7.81
CA ARG A 53 17.00 20.15 -8.59
C ARG A 53 15.83 20.96 -9.16
N ASN A 54 15.59 20.85 -10.47
CA ASN A 54 14.54 21.58 -11.18
C ASN A 54 13.28 20.72 -11.42
N ASP A 55 13.30 19.45 -11.02
CA ASP A 55 12.19 18.52 -11.22
C ASP A 55 11.41 18.34 -9.92
N SER A 56 10.10 18.12 -10.04
CA SER A 56 9.25 17.75 -8.92
C SER A 56 8.21 16.73 -9.35
N LEU A 57 7.87 15.82 -8.43
CA LEU A 57 6.90 14.77 -8.66
C LEU A 57 6.04 14.61 -7.41
N GLU A 58 4.73 14.56 -7.62
CA GLU A 58 3.78 14.33 -6.54
C GLU A 58 3.43 12.84 -6.43
N ILE A 59 3.91 12.20 -5.38
CA ILE A 59 3.81 10.76 -5.12
C ILE A 59 2.84 10.46 -3.97
N CYS A 60 2.38 9.22 -3.85
CA CYS A 60 1.77 8.78 -2.59
C CYS A 60 2.86 8.61 -1.53
N ARG A 61 2.52 8.87 -0.26
CA ARG A 61 3.50 8.80 0.84
C ARG A 61 4.03 7.40 1.14
N VAL A 62 3.31 6.37 0.69
CA VAL A 62 3.68 4.97 0.85
C VAL A 62 4.19 4.47 -0.49
N LEU A 63 5.41 3.95 -0.53
CA LEU A 63 6.00 3.34 -1.71
C LEU A 63 5.70 1.84 -1.73
N ASN A 64 5.28 1.33 -2.89
CA ASN A 64 5.13 -0.10 -3.10
C ASN A 64 6.44 -0.65 -3.70
N GLY A 65 7.23 -1.35 -2.89
CA GLY A 65 8.40 -2.08 -3.39
C GLY A 65 7.95 -3.23 -4.30
N MET A 66 8.52 -3.33 -5.50
CA MET A 66 8.12 -4.32 -6.50
C MET A 66 9.02 -5.55 -6.56
N TRP A 67 9.79 -5.82 -5.50
CA TRP A 67 10.61 -7.04 -5.43
C TRP A 67 9.77 -8.31 -5.61
N GLN A 68 8.47 -8.23 -5.35
CA GLN A 68 7.52 -9.31 -5.62
C GLN A 68 7.52 -9.82 -7.06
N THR A 69 7.76 -8.92 -8.00
CA THR A 69 7.66 -9.22 -9.43
C THR A 69 8.98 -9.71 -10.01
N SER A 70 10.00 -9.93 -9.18
CA SER A 70 11.33 -10.42 -9.58
C SER A 70 11.40 -11.92 -9.91
N GLY A 71 10.41 -12.71 -9.47
CA GLY A 71 10.38 -14.17 -9.67
C GLY A 71 11.34 -14.96 -8.78
N GLY A 72 12.11 -14.31 -7.89
CA GLY A 72 13.07 -14.95 -6.98
C GLY A 72 12.46 -15.95 -5.97
N TRP A 73 11.13 -16.01 -5.88
CA TRP A 73 10.36 -16.90 -5.01
C TRP A 73 9.43 -17.87 -5.75
N GLY A 74 9.52 -17.94 -7.08
CA GLY A 74 8.70 -18.82 -7.90
C GLY A 74 7.97 -18.11 -9.02
N ARG A 75 7.18 -18.90 -9.78
CA ARG A 75 6.46 -18.41 -10.95
C ARG A 75 5.43 -17.36 -10.54
N ILE A 76 5.40 -16.26 -11.28
CA ILE A 76 4.44 -15.19 -11.09
C ILE A 76 3.32 -15.38 -12.10
N ASP A 77 2.07 -15.34 -11.63
CA ASP A 77 0.93 -15.15 -12.52
C ASP A 77 0.83 -13.66 -12.87
N ARG A 78 0.94 -13.36 -14.17
CA ARG A 78 0.98 -11.99 -14.66
C ARG A 78 -0.35 -11.27 -14.43
N ASP A 79 -1.46 -11.97 -14.63
CA ASP A 79 -2.77 -11.35 -14.60
C ASP A 79 -3.15 -11.04 -13.14
N ASP A 80 -2.84 -11.94 -12.20
CA ASP A 80 -2.96 -11.68 -10.76
C ASP A 80 -2.09 -10.49 -10.31
N ALA A 81 -0.87 -10.38 -10.84
CA ALA A 81 0.03 -9.29 -10.47
C ALA A 81 -0.48 -7.94 -10.98
N VAL A 82 -1.01 -7.89 -12.22
CA VAL A 82 -1.63 -6.68 -12.77
C VAL A 82 -2.87 -6.30 -11.97
N GLU A 83 -3.76 -7.24 -11.66
CA GLU A 83 -4.95 -7.01 -10.84
C GLU A 83 -4.61 -6.47 -9.45
N ALA A 84 -3.55 -6.99 -8.82
CA ALA A 84 -3.07 -6.47 -7.54
C ALA A 84 -2.57 -5.01 -7.65
N MET A 85 -1.83 -4.68 -8.72
CA MET A 85 -1.35 -3.32 -8.96
C MET A 85 -2.50 -2.33 -9.19
N LEU A 86 -3.55 -2.74 -9.92
CA LEU A 86 -4.75 -1.92 -10.13
C LEU A 86 -5.46 -1.63 -8.79
N ARG A 87 -5.63 -2.65 -7.94
CA ARG A 87 -6.20 -2.47 -6.60
C ARG A 87 -5.41 -1.50 -5.73
N TYR A 88 -4.08 -1.51 -5.83
CA TYR A 88 -3.24 -0.54 -5.12
C TYR A 88 -3.45 0.88 -5.65
N ALA A 89 -3.51 1.06 -6.96
CA ALA A 89 -3.78 2.35 -7.57
C ALA A 89 -5.17 2.90 -7.16
N ASP A 90 -6.21 2.08 -7.23
CA ASP A 90 -7.57 2.43 -6.80
C ASP A 90 -7.64 2.75 -5.31
N ALA A 91 -6.85 2.05 -4.50
CA ALA A 91 -6.69 2.33 -3.09
C ALA A 91 -5.84 3.57 -2.80
N GLY A 92 -5.28 4.25 -3.82
CA GLY A 92 -4.46 5.46 -3.72
C GLY A 92 -3.00 5.20 -3.33
N LEU A 93 -2.46 4.02 -3.63
CA LEU A 93 -1.06 3.60 -3.49
C LEU A 93 -0.42 3.49 -4.88
N SER A 94 -0.23 4.63 -5.54
CA SER A 94 0.11 4.72 -6.96
C SER A 94 1.60 4.90 -7.27
N THR A 95 2.49 4.79 -6.29
CA THR A 95 3.95 4.92 -6.48
C THR A 95 4.63 3.58 -6.28
N PHE A 96 5.28 3.09 -7.33
CA PHE A 96 5.91 1.77 -7.39
C PHE A 96 7.43 1.92 -7.51
N ASP A 97 8.15 1.29 -6.61
CA ASP A 97 9.62 1.29 -6.58
C ASP A 97 10.14 0.04 -7.31
N MET A 98 10.81 0.27 -8.43
CA MET A 98 11.28 -0.78 -9.34
C MET A 98 12.81 -0.77 -9.44
N ALA A 99 13.37 -1.98 -9.53
CA ALA A 99 14.74 -2.22 -9.92
C ALA A 99 14.78 -3.07 -11.21
N ASP A 100 15.92 -3.09 -11.87
CA ASP A 100 16.19 -3.85 -13.09
C ASP A 100 16.01 -5.37 -12.91
N HIS A 101 16.18 -5.88 -11.69
CA HIS A 101 15.92 -7.28 -11.35
C HIS A 101 14.44 -7.57 -11.02
N CYS A 102 13.59 -6.55 -10.81
CA CYS A 102 12.15 -6.70 -10.55
C CYS A 102 11.35 -6.94 -11.85
N LYS A 103 11.92 -7.69 -12.78
CA LYS A 103 11.30 -7.96 -14.09
C LYS A 103 10.50 -9.24 -14.04
N PHE A 104 9.30 -9.18 -14.60
CA PHE A 104 8.59 -10.37 -15.04
C PHE A 104 9.44 -11.03 -16.14
N SER A 105 10.08 -12.15 -15.83
CA SER A 105 10.53 -13.07 -16.86
C SER A 105 9.28 -13.72 -17.46
N LEU A 106 8.91 -13.28 -18.66
CA LEU A 106 7.89 -13.93 -19.50
C LEU A 106 8.37 -15.31 -19.98
#